data_AF-A0A965PB42-F1
#
_entry.id   AF-A0A965PB42-F1
#
_cell.length_a   1.000
_cell.length_b   1.000
_cell.length_c   1.000
_cell.angle_alpha   90.00
_cell.angle_beta   90.00
_cell.angle_gamma   90.00
#
_symmetry.space_group_name_H-M   'P 1'
#
loop_
_entity.id
_entity.type
_entity.pdbx_description
1 polymer ?
#
loop_
_entity_poly.entity_id
_entity_poly.type
_entity_poly.pdbx_seq_one_letter_code
_entity_poly.pdbx_strand_id
1 'polypeptide(L)'
;MKIFQSYYRDDQKAHLLPNTTHLDTRKIECPRLEYDIFKHLRPEGDFGLISWKFYRKSKLDEWEDQARELLRHYDAVIINPFPAISAVSYNCWQSHPRLIKVAQDMVDTDEFQVDMAFCSYILGKKGWWDRYFEFMEKHLDHPGLNQDAGYSRGNFPMTPFVVERLLNYTLEGAYIWQYPEEHHLKKFGTTEFHELREIKPDFNAWAERAKTYDLVEAPQTNSTLQMWRG
;
A
#
# COMPACT_ATOMS: atom_id res chain seq x y z
N MET A 1 19.38 -1.61 -12.04
CA MET A 1 18.46 -1.85 -10.91
C MET A 1 17.92 -3.27 -10.93
N LYS A 2 18.00 -3.97 -9.79
CA LYS A 2 17.34 -5.27 -9.56
C LYS A 2 15.87 -5.04 -9.20
N ILE A 3 14.99 -5.92 -9.67
CA ILE A 3 13.57 -5.88 -9.29
C ILE A 3 13.25 -7.18 -8.57
N PHE A 4 12.83 -7.04 -7.32
CA PHE A 4 12.45 -8.15 -6.45
C PHE A 4 10.95 -8.41 -6.58
N GLN A 5 10.58 -9.70 -6.55
CA GLN A 5 9.18 -10.10 -6.43
C GLN A 5 8.97 -10.93 -5.17
N SER A 6 8.23 -10.37 -4.21
CA SER A 6 8.01 -11.00 -2.91
C SER A 6 6.94 -12.08 -2.94
N TYR A 7 7.21 -13.17 -2.23
CA TYR A 7 6.26 -14.24 -1.93
C TYR A 7 6.46 -14.75 -0.50
N TYR A 8 5.39 -15.26 0.09
CA TYR A 8 5.36 -15.82 1.44
C TYR A 8 5.00 -17.31 1.47
N ARG A 9 4.22 -17.77 0.47
CA ARG A 9 3.77 -19.17 0.40
C ARG A 9 4.28 -19.85 -0.86
N ASP A 10 4.47 -21.16 -0.79
CA ASP A 10 5.00 -21.91 -1.93
C ASP A 10 4.04 -21.95 -3.13
N ASP A 11 2.72 -21.89 -2.91
CA ASP A 11 1.71 -21.77 -3.99
C ASP A 11 1.87 -20.49 -4.82
N GLN A 12 2.42 -19.43 -4.23
CA GLN A 12 2.58 -18.14 -4.89
C GLN A 12 3.72 -18.14 -5.92
N LYS A 13 4.64 -19.12 -5.86
CA LYS A 13 5.75 -19.24 -6.80
C LYS A 13 5.30 -19.37 -8.25
N ALA A 14 4.13 -19.98 -8.46
CA ALA A 14 3.52 -20.12 -9.79
C ALA A 14 3.10 -18.78 -10.44
N HIS A 15 3.11 -17.68 -9.68
CA HIS A 15 2.75 -16.34 -10.15
C HIS A 15 3.97 -15.41 -10.30
N LEU A 16 5.18 -15.93 -10.05
CA LEU A 16 6.39 -15.13 -10.13
C LEU A 16 6.85 -14.98 -11.58
N LEU A 17 7.26 -13.77 -11.91
CA LEU A 17 7.73 -13.39 -13.23
C LEU A 17 9.18 -13.85 -13.42
N PRO A 18 9.55 -14.35 -14.61
CA PRO A 18 10.88 -14.90 -14.86
C PRO A 18 11.99 -13.85 -14.75
N ASN A 19 11.70 -12.57 -15.03
CA ASN A 19 12.70 -11.50 -15.06
C ASN A 19 12.89 -10.79 -13.70
N THR A 20 12.43 -11.40 -12.61
CA THR A 20 12.52 -10.80 -11.27
C THR A 20 13.37 -11.66 -10.34
N THR A 21 13.98 -11.02 -9.34
CA THR A 21 14.64 -11.74 -8.24
C THR A 21 13.58 -12.16 -7.23
N HIS A 22 13.35 -13.47 -7.09
CA HIS A 22 12.30 -13.99 -6.21
C HIS A 22 12.72 -13.87 -4.74
N LEU A 23 11.91 -13.18 -3.94
CA LEU A 23 12.20 -12.89 -2.54
C LEU A 23 11.25 -13.65 -1.61
N ASP A 24 11.78 -14.62 -0.86
CA ASP A 24 11.04 -15.38 0.15
C ASP A 24 10.95 -14.56 1.45
N THR A 25 9.79 -13.96 1.72
CA THR A 25 9.62 -13.07 2.87
C THR A 25 9.54 -13.82 4.20
N ARG A 26 9.42 -15.15 4.20
CA ARG A 26 9.51 -15.96 5.44
C ARG A 26 10.88 -15.86 6.12
N LYS A 27 11.91 -15.42 5.38
CA LYS A 27 13.29 -15.27 5.85
C LYS A 27 13.58 -13.87 6.39
N ILE A 28 12.58 -12.99 6.40
CA ILE A 28 12.70 -11.61 6.84
C ILE A 28 11.74 -11.43 8.01
N GLU A 29 12.24 -10.90 9.12
CA GLU A 29 11.39 -10.46 10.23
C GLU A 29 10.62 -9.21 9.78
N CYS A 30 9.29 -9.30 9.65
CA CYS A 30 8.46 -8.23 9.05
C CYS A 30 7.30 -7.77 9.95
N PRO A 31 7.53 -7.32 11.20
CA PRO A 31 6.47 -6.78 12.06
C PRO A 31 5.74 -5.55 11.47
N ARG A 32 6.42 -4.80 10.61
CA ARG A 32 5.92 -3.62 9.87
C ARG A 32 5.68 -3.93 8.39
N LEU A 33 5.59 -5.21 8.04
CA LEU A 33 5.22 -5.73 6.72
C LEU A 33 6.12 -5.19 5.61
N GLU A 34 5.57 -4.56 4.56
CA GLU A 34 6.33 -4.14 3.38
C GLU A 34 7.47 -3.17 3.69
N TYR A 35 7.35 -2.34 4.73
CA TYR A 35 8.45 -1.47 5.15
C TYR A 35 9.71 -2.27 5.54
N ASP A 36 9.56 -3.36 6.29
CA ASP A 36 10.71 -4.17 6.71
C ASP A 36 11.32 -4.93 5.53
N ILE A 37 10.50 -5.31 4.55
CA ILE A 37 11.00 -5.89 3.30
C ILE A 37 11.82 -4.85 2.54
N PHE A 38 11.33 -3.61 2.40
CA PHE A 38 12.11 -2.53 1.77
C PHE A 38 13.42 -2.31 2.52
N LYS A 39 13.37 -2.23 3.86
CA LYS A 39 14.55 -2.02 4.70
C LYS A 39 15.58 -3.14 4.56
N HIS A 40 15.13 -4.39 4.47
CA HIS A 40 15.99 -5.54 4.19
C HIS A 40 16.73 -5.42 2.85
N LEU A 41 16.09 -4.81 1.84
CA LEU A 41 16.65 -4.60 0.51
C LEU A 41 17.51 -3.33 0.38
N ARG A 42 17.55 -2.45 1.39
CA ARG A 42 18.31 -1.20 1.38
C ARG A 42 19.78 -1.35 0.93
N PRO A 43 20.53 -2.40 1.31
CA PRO A 43 21.92 -2.59 0.86
C PRO A 43 22.09 -2.75 -0.66
N GLU A 44 21.03 -3.07 -1.42
CA GLU A 44 21.07 -3.22 -2.87
C GLU A 44 21.26 -1.89 -3.62
N GLY A 45 21.02 -0.75 -2.96
CA GLY A 45 21.09 0.58 -3.58
C GLY A 45 19.85 0.86 -4.43
N ASP A 46 19.99 0.81 -5.76
CA ASP A 46 18.84 0.92 -6.66
C ASP A 46 18.08 -0.40 -6.68
N PHE A 47 16.82 -0.40 -6.23
CA PHE A 47 15.97 -1.59 -6.26
C PHE A 47 14.50 -1.26 -6.51
N GLY A 48 13.77 -2.26 -6.98
CA GLY A 48 12.32 -2.26 -6.98
C GLY A 48 11.77 -3.47 -6.25
N LEU A 49 10.56 -3.35 -5.71
CA LEU A 49 9.80 -4.45 -5.14
C LEU A 49 8.39 -4.45 -5.72
N ILE A 50 7.95 -5.64 -6.14
CA ILE A 50 6.58 -5.94 -6.49
C ILE A 50 6.14 -7.21 -5.76
N SER A 51 4.84 -7.48 -5.64
CA SER A 51 4.36 -8.72 -5.00
C SER A 51 4.12 -9.84 -6.02
N TRP A 52 3.99 -11.08 -5.54
CA TRP A 52 3.47 -12.19 -6.33
C TRP A 52 2.10 -11.91 -7.00
N LYS A 53 1.30 -10.98 -6.43
CA LYS A 53 0.02 -10.55 -7.03
C LYS A 53 0.21 -9.50 -8.14
N PHE A 54 1.44 -9.09 -8.47
CA PHE A 54 1.71 -8.00 -9.41
C PHE A 54 0.96 -8.16 -10.72
N TYR A 55 1.30 -9.18 -11.52
CA TYR A 55 0.66 -9.37 -12.83
C TYR A 55 -0.85 -9.65 -12.72
N ARG A 56 -1.29 -10.33 -11.65
CA ARG A 56 -2.72 -10.54 -11.39
C ARG A 56 -3.48 -9.21 -11.20
N LYS A 57 -2.88 -8.27 -10.47
CA LYS A 57 -3.48 -6.95 -10.16
C LYS A 57 -3.24 -5.95 -11.28
N SER A 58 -2.06 -5.94 -11.90
CA SER A 58 -1.69 -4.95 -12.91
C SER A 58 -2.19 -5.35 -14.28
N LYS A 59 -2.00 -6.61 -14.69
CA LYS A 59 -2.17 -7.11 -16.07
C LYS A 59 -1.27 -6.43 -17.11
N LEU A 60 -0.28 -5.65 -16.65
CA LEU A 60 0.58 -4.87 -17.54
C LEU A 60 1.57 -5.80 -18.25
N ASP A 61 1.52 -5.75 -19.57
CA ASP A 61 2.55 -6.31 -20.45
C ASP A 61 3.68 -5.27 -20.61
N GLU A 62 4.90 -5.71 -20.92
CA GLU A 62 6.07 -4.84 -21.16
C GLU A 62 6.37 -3.84 -20.02
N TRP A 63 5.85 -4.11 -18.82
CA TRP A 63 5.86 -3.15 -17.72
C TRP A 63 7.27 -2.75 -17.28
N GLU A 64 8.21 -3.68 -17.42
CA GLU A 64 9.59 -3.50 -16.99
C GLU A 64 10.30 -2.46 -17.87
N ASP A 65 10.14 -2.53 -19.19
CA ASP A 65 10.78 -1.59 -20.13
C ASP A 65 10.22 -0.18 -19.95
N GLN A 66 8.91 -0.06 -19.77
CA GLN A 66 8.25 1.23 -19.49
C GLN A 66 8.68 1.80 -18.13
N ALA A 67 8.77 0.98 -17.08
CA ALA A 67 9.27 1.43 -15.79
C ALA A 67 10.74 1.91 -15.88
N ARG A 68 11.57 1.20 -16.65
CA ARG A 68 12.98 1.56 -16.87
C ARG A 68 13.12 2.87 -17.63
N GLU A 69 12.27 3.12 -18.63
CA GLU A 69 12.24 4.40 -19.33
C GLU A 69 11.82 5.53 -18.40
N LEU A 70 10.75 5.36 -17.62
CA LEU A 70 10.30 6.36 -16.64
C LEU A 70 11.40 6.69 -15.62
N LEU A 71 12.16 5.70 -15.14
CA LEU A 71 13.27 5.93 -14.22
C LEU A 71 14.45 6.72 -14.82
N ARG A 72 14.47 6.98 -16.13
CA ARG A 72 15.43 7.93 -16.71
C ARG A 72 15.08 9.37 -16.39
N HIS A 73 13.79 9.65 -16.16
CA HIS A 73 13.24 10.99 -15.93
C HIS A 73 12.84 11.24 -14.48
N TYR A 74 12.59 10.18 -13.71
CA TYR A 74 12.14 10.24 -12.32
C TYR A 74 13.06 9.48 -11.37
N ASP A 75 12.99 9.77 -10.08
CA ASP A 75 13.78 9.07 -9.06
C ASP A 75 13.14 7.76 -8.61
N ALA A 76 11.81 7.68 -8.72
CA ALA A 76 11.06 6.46 -8.47
C ALA A 76 9.83 6.35 -9.38
N VAL A 77 9.34 5.12 -9.53
CA VAL A 77 8.12 4.77 -10.24
C VAL A 77 7.25 3.93 -9.32
N ILE A 78 6.06 4.42 -9.02
CA ILE A 78 5.07 3.72 -8.22
C ILE A 78 4.02 3.17 -9.18
N ILE A 79 3.96 1.85 -9.30
CA ILE A 79 3.04 1.16 -10.21
C ILE A 79 1.75 0.89 -9.47
N ASN A 80 0.82 1.85 -9.48
CA ASN A 80 -0.45 1.71 -8.78
C ASN A 80 -1.45 0.89 -9.63
N PRO A 81 -1.78 -0.38 -9.30
CA PRO A 81 -2.71 -1.18 -10.08
C PRO A 81 -4.18 -0.86 -9.82
N PHE A 82 -4.43 0.14 -8.96
CA PHE A 82 -5.74 0.53 -8.51
C PHE A 82 -6.15 1.97 -8.88
N PRO A 83 -5.84 2.53 -10.08
CA PRO A 83 -6.35 3.87 -10.43
C PRO A 83 -7.89 3.91 -10.45
N ALA A 84 -8.53 2.74 -10.55
CA ALA A 84 -9.97 2.58 -10.54
C ALA A 84 -10.59 2.31 -9.15
N ILE A 85 -9.84 2.09 -8.05
CA ILE A 85 -10.51 1.85 -6.75
C ILE A 85 -11.37 3.05 -6.35
N SER A 86 -10.90 4.28 -6.53
CA SER A 86 -11.71 5.48 -6.29
C SER A 86 -12.95 5.57 -7.20
N ALA A 87 -13.02 4.80 -8.30
CA ALA A 87 -14.13 4.80 -9.26
C ALA A 87 -15.05 3.57 -9.17
N VAL A 88 -14.56 2.38 -8.76
CA VAL A 88 -15.37 1.13 -8.72
C VAL A 88 -15.55 0.54 -7.33
N SER A 89 -14.78 0.97 -6.33
CA SER A 89 -14.97 0.49 -4.96
C SER A 89 -14.48 1.53 -3.97
N TYR A 90 -15.39 2.24 -3.31
CA TYR A 90 -15.04 3.02 -2.13
C TYR A 90 -14.31 2.08 -1.14
N ASN A 91 -12.99 2.20 -1.06
CA ASN A 91 -12.24 1.45 -0.08
C ASN A 91 -12.42 2.23 1.20
N CYS A 92 -13.33 1.77 2.05
CA CYS A 92 -13.73 2.46 3.26
C CYS A 92 -12.56 2.77 4.21
N TRP A 93 -11.41 2.11 4.02
CA TRP A 93 -10.19 2.42 4.73
C TRP A 93 -9.52 3.70 4.27
N GLN A 94 -9.64 4.09 2.99
CA GLN A 94 -9.14 5.38 2.44
C GLN A 94 -9.69 6.58 3.20
N SER A 95 -10.85 6.41 3.80
CA SER A 95 -11.55 7.45 4.56
C SER A 95 -11.76 7.07 6.02
N HIS A 96 -11.06 6.05 6.53
CA HIS A 96 -11.21 5.63 7.93
C HIS A 96 -10.64 6.71 8.86
N PRO A 97 -11.47 7.41 9.66
CA PRO A 97 -11.04 8.60 10.38
C PRO A 97 -9.87 8.35 11.33
N ARG A 98 -9.83 7.17 11.99
CA ARG A 98 -8.71 6.83 12.89
C ARG A 98 -7.39 6.60 12.15
N LEU A 99 -7.41 6.05 10.94
CA LEU A 99 -6.18 5.80 10.17
C LEU A 99 -5.60 7.12 9.65
N ILE A 100 -6.50 7.98 9.15
CA ILE A 100 -6.13 9.32 8.67
C ILE A 100 -5.54 10.13 9.81
N LYS A 101 -6.25 10.20 10.95
CA LYS A 101 -5.79 10.94 12.11
C LYS A 101 -4.43 10.45 12.61
N VAL A 102 -4.22 9.14 12.72
CA VAL A 102 -2.92 8.60 13.14
C VAL A 102 -1.81 8.96 12.15
N ALA A 103 -2.06 8.87 10.85
CA ALA A 103 -1.08 9.27 9.85
C ALA A 103 -0.80 10.78 9.85
N GLN A 104 -1.81 11.61 10.09
CA GLN A 104 -1.71 13.07 10.20
C GLN A 104 -0.95 13.50 11.46
N ASP A 105 -1.30 12.94 12.61
CA ASP A 105 -0.63 13.17 13.89
C ASP A 105 0.87 12.83 13.79
N MET A 106 1.23 11.81 13.00
CA MET A 106 2.63 11.41 12.79
C MET A 106 3.45 12.45 12.04
N VAL A 107 2.87 13.19 11.10
CA VAL A 107 3.60 14.14 10.25
C VAL A 107 3.32 15.59 10.61
N ASP A 108 2.58 15.84 11.69
CA ASP A 108 2.16 17.15 12.17
C ASP A 108 1.48 17.99 11.06
N THR A 109 0.46 17.39 10.41
CA THR A 109 -0.31 18.06 9.36
C THR A 109 -1.81 17.87 9.55
N ASP A 110 -2.56 18.94 9.28
CA ASP A 110 -4.02 18.88 9.13
C ASP A 110 -4.44 18.53 7.69
N GLU A 111 -3.49 18.50 6.75
CA GLU A 111 -3.79 18.24 5.35
C GLU A 111 -4.16 16.77 5.14
N PHE A 112 -5.33 16.56 4.54
CA PHE A 112 -5.70 15.24 4.05
C PHE A 112 -4.96 15.00 2.73
N GLN A 113 -3.91 14.18 2.76
CA GLN A 113 -3.34 13.66 1.52
C GLN A 113 -4.36 12.69 0.92
N VAL A 114 -4.92 13.07 -0.24
CA VAL A 114 -5.63 12.13 -1.09
C VAL A 114 -4.63 11.02 -1.39
N ASP A 115 -4.91 9.81 -0.90
CA ASP A 115 -4.03 8.68 -1.13
C ASP A 115 -3.82 8.51 -2.65
N MET A 116 -2.62 8.82 -3.15
CA MET A 116 -2.26 8.70 -4.57
C MET A 116 -1.53 7.38 -4.85
N ALA A 117 -0.79 6.88 -3.85
CA ALA A 117 -0.11 5.60 -3.86
C ALA A 117 -0.74 4.66 -2.82
N PHE A 118 -1.34 3.56 -3.30
CA PHE A 118 -2.04 2.56 -2.46
C PHE A 118 -1.40 1.16 -2.50
N CYS A 119 -0.16 1.08 -2.97
CA CYS A 119 0.50 -0.19 -3.06
C CYS A 119 2.01 -0.06 -2.99
N SER A 120 2.59 -1.13 -2.47
CA SER A 120 4.03 -1.34 -2.33
C SER A 120 4.70 -1.82 -3.62
N TYR A 121 4.21 -1.41 -4.80
CA TYR A 121 4.82 -1.71 -6.10
C TYR A 121 5.67 -0.52 -6.51
N ILE A 122 6.92 -0.52 -6.04
CA ILE A 122 7.78 0.66 -6.08
C ILE A 122 9.10 0.27 -6.68
N LEU A 123 9.54 1.05 -7.64
CA LEU A 123 10.85 0.96 -8.29
C LEU A 123 11.56 2.26 -8.00
N GLY A 124 12.68 2.25 -7.28
CA GLY A 124 13.32 3.49 -6.81
C GLY A 124 14.84 3.46 -6.95
N LYS A 125 15.40 4.62 -7.28
CA LYS A 125 16.84 4.88 -7.17
C LYS A 125 17.22 5.00 -5.69
N LYS A 126 18.47 4.69 -5.36
CA LYS A 126 19.00 4.75 -4.00
C LYS A 126 18.69 6.08 -3.32
N GLY A 127 18.86 7.20 -4.03
CA GLY A 127 18.60 8.53 -3.48
C GLY A 127 17.15 8.76 -3.03
N TRP A 128 16.18 8.19 -3.75
CA TRP A 128 14.77 8.25 -3.34
C TRP A 128 14.50 7.31 -2.16
N TRP A 129 15.04 6.08 -2.20
CA TRP A 129 14.92 5.14 -1.09
C TRP A 129 15.52 5.67 0.21
N ASP A 130 16.67 6.35 0.14
CA ASP A 130 17.29 6.96 1.32
C ASP A 130 16.37 8.00 1.97
N ARG A 131 15.76 8.89 1.16
CA ARG A 131 14.76 9.86 1.65
C ARG A 131 13.52 9.17 2.23
N TYR A 132 13.03 8.13 1.57
CA TYR A 132 11.91 7.32 2.07
C TYR A 132 12.24 6.70 3.43
N PHE A 133 13.40 6.06 3.57
CA PHE A 133 13.79 5.43 4.83
C PHE A 133 14.00 6.46 5.94
N GLU A 134 14.67 7.58 5.66
CA GLU A 134 14.87 8.67 6.62
C GLU A 134 13.51 9.19 7.12
N PHE A 135 12.57 9.44 6.21
CA PHE A 135 11.23 9.87 6.56
C PHE A 135 10.51 8.83 7.42
N MET A 136 10.50 7.56 7.00
CA MET A 136 9.80 6.51 7.73
C MET A 136 10.42 6.27 9.12
N GLU A 137 11.75 6.23 9.23
CA GLU A 137 12.46 6.01 10.50
C GLU A 137 12.19 7.13 11.53
N LYS A 138 11.96 8.37 11.08
CA LYS A 138 11.56 9.49 11.95
C LYS A 138 10.17 9.30 12.56
N HIS A 139 9.25 8.64 11.86
CA HIS A 139 7.83 8.62 12.23
C HIS A 139 7.36 7.25 12.75
N LEU A 140 8.04 6.14 12.42
CA LEU A 140 7.59 4.77 12.72
C LEU A 140 7.59 4.34 14.19
N ASP A 141 8.04 5.20 15.10
CA ASP A 141 7.99 4.94 16.55
C ASP A 141 6.74 5.58 17.21
N HIS A 142 5.80 6.09 16.41
CA HIS A 142 4.57 6.70 16.92
C HIS A 142 3.68 5.68 17.65
N PRO A 143 3.19 5.98 18.88
CA PRO A 143 2.41 5.05 19.69
C PRO A 143 1.06 4.65 19.05
N GLY A 144 0.57 5.43 18.09
CA GLY A 144 -0.64 5.11 17.32
C GLY A 144 -0.52 3.85 16.47
N LEU A 145 0.67 3.47 16.00
CA LEU A 145 0.83 2.37 15.03
C LEU A 145 0.40 1.00 15.56
N ASN A 146 0.63 0.75 16.84
CA ASN A 146 0.33 -0.54 17.49
C ASN A 146 -1.12 -0.67 17.95
N GLN A 147 -1.95 0.36 17.77
CA GLN A 147 -3.37 0.27 18.12
C GLN A 147 -4.11 -0.56 17.06
N ASP A 148 -5.25 -1.11 17.49
CA ASP A 148 -6.12 -1.90 16.64
C ASP A 148 -6.82 -1.02 15.59
N ALA A 149 -6.80 -1.48 14.34
CA ALA A 149 -7.50 -0.90 13.21
C ALA A 149 -9.03 -1.10 13.28
N GLY A 150 -9.55 -1.89 14.21
CA GLY A 150 -10.98 -2.07 14.46
C GLY A 150 -11.67 -2.96 13.44
N TYR A 151 -11.01 -4.03 12.99
CA TYR A 151 -11.58 -4.96 12.03
C TYR A 151 -12.71 -5.78 12.69
N SER A 152 -13.89 -5.82 12.05
CA SER A 152 -15.04 -6.62 12.51
C SER A 152 -14.79 -8.14 12.55
N ARG A 153 -13.65 -8.60 12.02
CA ARG A 153 -13.23 -10.00 11.94
C ARG A 153 -11.92 -10.30 12.70
N GLY A 154 -11.43 -9.37 13.52
CA GLY A 154 -10.25 -9.58 14.38
C GLY A 154 -9.43 -8.32 14.62
N ASN A 155 -8.45 -8.42 15.53
CA ASN A 155 -7.55 -7.32 15.85
C ASN A 155 -6.43 -7.26 14.81
N PHE A 156 -6.41 -6.20 13.98
CA PHE A 156 -5.34 -5.98 13.02
C PHE A 156 -4.59 -4.70 13.41
N PRO A 157 -3.25 -4.70 13.46
CA PRO A 157 -2.51 -3.48 13.75
C PRO A 157 -2.74 -2.46 12.63
N MET A 158 -2.78 -1.17 12.99
CA MET A 158 -2.89 -0.09 12.01
C MET A 158 -1.61 0.08 11.17
N THR A 159 -0.48 -0.45 11.63
CA THR A 159 0.84 -0.32 11.00
C THR A 159 0.86 -0.45 9.46
N PRO A 160 0.39 -1.55 8.82
CA PRO A 160 0.38 -1.65 7.35
C PRO A 160 -0.31 -0.47 6.66
N PHE A 161 -1.50 -0.13 7.15
CA PHE A 161 -2.35 0.87 6.54
C PHE A 161 -1.75 2.27 6.71
N VAL A 162 -1.18 2.54 7.88
CA VAL A 162 -0.50 3.82 8.13
C VAL A 162 0.79 3.92 7.31
N VAL A 163 1.58 2.85 7.20
CA VAL A 163 2.78 2.81 6.35
C VAL A 163 2.46 3.12 4.89
N GLU A 164 1.40 2.52 4.33
CA GLU A 164 0.95 2.83 2.96
C GLU A 164 0.54 4.30 2.79
N ARG A 165 -0.05 4.92 3.81
CA ARG A 165 -0.40 6.35 3.79
C ARG A 165 0.83 7.24 3.86
N LEU A 166 1.78 6.88 4.72
CA LEU A 166 3.02 7.63 4.92
C LEU A 166 3.85 7.71 3.64
N LEU A 167 3.75 6.71 2.75
CA LEU A 167 4.34 6.75 1.41
C LEU A 167 3.93 8.03 0.64
N ASN A 168 2.70 8.52 0.81
CA ASN A 168 2.21 9.71 0.10
C ASN A 168 2.97 11.00 0.46
N TYR A 169 3.65 11.03 1.61
CA TYR A 169 4.52 12.15 2.00
C TYR A 169 5.95 12.05 1.44
N THR A 170 6.26 10.98 0.71
CA THR A 170 7.60 10.74 0.13
C THR A 170 7.58 10.72 -1.40
N LEU A 171 6.52 11.27 -2.01
CA LEU A 171 6.28 11.24 -3.45
C LEU A 171 7.14 12.23 -4.26
N GLU A 172 7.90 13.09 -3.60
CA GLU A 172 8.78 14.03 -4.30
C GLU A 172 9.79 13.29 -5.19
N GLY A 173 9.76 13.61 -6.49
CA GLY A 173 10.58 12.97 -7.52
C GLY A 173 10.06 11.60 -7.98
N ALA A 174 8.94 11.11 -7.45
CA ALA A 174 8.32 9.87 -7.89
C ALA A 174 7.28 10.11 -9.00
N TYR A 175 7.24 9.20 -9.97
CA TYR A 175 6.15 9.10 -10.94
C TYR A 175 5.13 8.07 -10.49
N ILE A 176 3.88 8.49 -10.35
CA ILE A 176 2.76 7.58 -10.08
C ILE A 176 2.21 7.11 -11.41
N TRP A 177 2.47 5.84 -11.73
CA TRP A 177 2.09 5.30 -13.02
C TRP A 177 0.60 5.03 -13.09
N GLN A 178 -0.09 5.93 -13.82
CA GLN A 178 -1.49 5.80 -14.18
C GLN A 178 -1.66 4.91 -15.41
N TYR A 179 -2.69 4.06 -15.39
CA TYR A 179 -2.86 3.07 -16.44
C TYR A 179 -3.50 3.69 -17.69
N PRO A 180 -3.04 3.34 -18.90
CA PRO A 180 -3.70 3.74 -20.13
C PRO A 180 -5.18 3.30 -20.16
N GLU A 181 -6.05 4.08 -20.80
CA GLU A 181 -7.48 3.75 -20.93
C GLU A 181 -7.71 2.39 -21.63
N GLU A 182 -6.92 2.09 -22.65
CA GLU A 182 -6.92 0.79 -23.34
C GLU A 182 -6.65 -0.40 -22.39
N HIS A 183 -5.80 -0.17 -21.39
CA HIS A 183 -5.45 -1.16 -20.39
C HIS A 183 -6.58 -1.36 -19.37
N HIS A 184 -7.28 -0.27 -19.03
CA HIS A 184 -8.50 -0.33 -18.25
C HIS A 184 -9.58 -1.16 -18.95
N LEU A 185 -9.82 -0.92 -20.24
CA LEU A 185 -10.77 -1.70 -21.03
C LEU A 185 -10.41 -3.19 -21.05
N LYS A 186 -9.13 -3.54 -21.27
CA LYS A 186 -8.65 -4.93 -21.23
C LYS A 186 -8.88 -5.59 -19.87
N LYS A 187 -8.67 -4.86 -18.77
CA LYS A 187 -8.74 -5.40 -17.40
C LYS A 187 -10.17 -5.50 -16.86
N PHE A 188 -11.02 -4.52 -17.15
CA PHE A 188 -12.35 -4.37 -16.55
C PHE A 188 -13.50 -4.56 -17.53
N GLY A 189 -13.23 -4.60 -18.84
CA GLY A 189 -14.26 -4.79 -19.88
C GLY A 189 -15.15 -3.57 -20.13
N THR A 190 -14.81 -2.39 -19.57
CA THR A 190 -15.56 -1.14 -19.76
C THR A 190 -14.64 0.09 -19.65
N THR A 191 -14.99 1.15 -20.39
CA THR A 191 -14.40 2.51 -20.28
C THR A 191 -15.36 3.51 -19.60
N GLU A 192 -16.58 3.12 -19.25
CA GLU A 192 -17.58 4.02 -18.66
C GLU A 192 -17.29 4.27 -17.17
N PHE A 193 -16.39 5.23 -16.93
CA PHE A 193 -16.04 5.73 -15.60
C PHE A 193 -17.01 6.80 -15.06
N HIS A 194 -17.97 7.29 -15.88
CA HIS A 194 -18.75 8.48 -15.55
C HIS A 194 -19.96 8.24 -14.63
N GLU A 195 -20.55 7.04 -14.59
CA GLU A 195 -21.80 6.79 -13.86
C GLU A 195 -21.61 6.40 -12.38
N LEU A 196 -20.41 5.98 -11.96
CA LEU A 196 -20.12 5.67 -10.55
C LEU A 196 -19.80 6.90 -9.69
N ARG A 197 -19.78 8.11 -10.29
CA ARG A 197 -19.57 9.39 -9.58
C ARG A 197 -20.68 9.74 -8.59
N GLU A 198 -21.87 9.14 -8.69
CA GLU A 198 -23.04 9.57 -7.91
C GLU A 198 -23.36 8.71 -6.68
N ILE A 199 -22.62 7.63 -6.40
CA ILE A 199 -22.74 6.96 -5.11
C ILE A 199 -21.90 7.74 -4.08
N LYS A 200 -22.43 8.89 -3.63
CA LYS A 200 -21.89 9.58 -2.46
C LYS A 200 -21.91 8.60 -1.28
N PRO A 201 -20.79 8.38 -0.58
CA PRO A 201 -20.81 7.68 0.68
C PRO A 201 -21.79 8.39 1.61
N ASP A 202 -22.70 7.64 2.25
CA ASP A 202 -23.47 8.16 3.37
C ASP A 202 -22.53 8.26 4.58
N PHE A 203 -21.80 9.39 4.65
CA PHE A 203 -20.87 9.70 5.73
C PHE A 203 -21.56 9.72 7.10
N ASN A 204 -22.87 10.00 7.15
CA ASN A 204 -23.63 9.95 8.39
C ASN A 204 -23.84 8.49 8.84
N ALA A 205 -24.21 7.58 7.93
CA ALA A 205 -24.33 6.16 8.26
C ALA A 205 -23.00 5.48 8.61
N TRP A 206 -21.87 6.05 8.17
CA TRP A 206 -20.52 5.58 8.54
C TRP A 206 -20.04 6.19 9.87
N ALA A 207 -20.27 7.48 10.10
CA ALA A 207 -20.00 8.15 11.37
C ALA A 207 -20.85 7.58 12.51
N GLU A 208 -22.12 7.25 12.27
CA GLU A 208 -22.97 6.54 13.26
C GLU A 208 -22.45 5.13 13.57
N ARG A 209 -21.93 4.41 12.57
CA ARG A 209 -21.24 3.13 12.81
C ARG A 209 -19.93 3.31 13.58
N ALA A 210 -19.15 4.33 13.27
CA ALA A 210 -17.92 4.66 14.01
C ALA A 210 -18.22 5.01 15.49
N LYS A 211 -19.30 5.76 15.76
CA LYS A 211 -19.78 6.02 17.13
C LYS A 211 -20.16 4.75 17.88
N THR A 212 -20.71 3.73 17.21
CA THR A 212 -20.96 2.42 17.85
C THR A 212 -19.69 1.64 18.16
N TYR A 213 -18.57 1.90 17.49
CA TYR A 213 -17.27 1.28 17.82
C TYR A 213 -16.58 1.95 19.01
N ASP A 214 -16.78 3.25 19.23
CA ASP A 214 -16.28 3.97 20.42
C ASP A 214 -17.05 3.59 21.71
N LEU A 215 -18.21 2.93 21.59
CA LEU A 215 -19.04 2.51 22.72
C LEU A 215 -18.81 1.06 23.18
N VAL A 216 -17.97 0.29 22.49
CA VAL A 216 -17.59 -1.04 22.96
C VAL A 216 -16.33 -0.89 23.81
N GLU A 217 -16.51 -0.67 25.12
CA GLU A 217 -15.45 -0.92 26.09
C GLU A 217 -14.87 -2.31 25.80
N ALA A 218 -13.56 -2.35 25.55
CA ALA A 218 -12.85 -3.58 25.26
C ALA A 218 -13.13 -4.61 26.36
N PRO A 219 -13.66 -5.82 26.05
CA PRO A 219 -13.68 -6.89 27.01
C PRO A 219 -12.22 -7.20 27.35
N GLN A 220 -11.84 -6.96 28.60
CA GLN A 220 -10.60 -7.48 29.16
C GLN A 220 -10.68 -9.02 29.12
N THR A 221 -10.13 -9.66 28.09
CA THR A 221 -9.86 -11.10 28.17
C THR A 221 -8.58 -11.48 27.46
N ASN A 222 -7.72 -12.10 28.26
CA ASN A 222 -6.50 -12.79 27.91
C ASN A 222 -6.67 -13.81 26.76
N SER A 223 -5.54 -14.03 26.09
CA SER A 223 -5.06 -15.30 25.53
C SER A 223 -5.13 -15.53 24.02
N THR A 224 -3.93 -15.81 23.50
CA THR A 224 -3.58 -16.67 22.35
C THR A 224 -3.81 -16.14 20.94
N LEU A 225 -2.75 -15.50 20.42
CA LEU A 225 -2.47 -15.29 19.00
C LEU A 225 -2.54 -16.60 18.21
N GLN A 226 -3.65 -16.83 17.49
CA GLN A 226 -3.68 -17.66 16.29
C GLN A 226 -3.71 -16.74 15.06
N MET A 227 -2.53 -16.50 14.50
CA MET A 227 -2.32 -15.74 13.26
C MET A 227 -2.70 -16.58 12.02
N TRP A 228 -3.67 -16.13 11.22
CA TRP A 228 -3.88 -16.53 9.81
C TRP A 228 -4.34 -15.31 8.99
N ARG A 229 -3.56 -14.84 8.00
CA ARG A 229 -3.47 -15.21 6.56
C ARG A 229 -4.69 -14.79 5.70
N GLY A 230 -4.46 -13.86 4.77
CA GLY A 230 -5.31 -13.52 3.60
C GLY A 230 -4.52 -12.84 2.48
#